data_AF-A0A2D9AA02-F1
#
_entry.id   AF-A0A2D9AA02-F1
#
_cell.length_a   1.000
_cell.length_b   1.000
_cell.length_c   1.000
_cell.angle_alpha   90.00
_cell.angle_beta   90.00
_cell.angle_gamma   90.00
#
_symmetry.space_group_name_H-M   'P 1'
#
loop_
_entity.id
_entity.type
_entity.pdbx_description
1 polymer ?
#
loop_
_entity_poly.entity_id
_entity_poly.type
_entity_poly.pdbx_seq_one_letter_code
_entity_poly.pdbx_strand_id
1 'polypeptide(L)'
;MRALGRYALTGLLMIAVAVAALFPFLDDDGRTGILIAAAVAYPVQVVAFGLLLRVRGDPSRFFVWWGAGVAVRVGVVIIIGLVALRIESLGAEVLLLSVAGFFFGLLLIEPAFLKGADRDVID
;
A
#
# COMPACT_ATOMS: atom_id res chain seq x y z
N MET A 1 -10.83 15.58 1.63
CA MET A 1 -9.38 15.88 1.45
C MET A 1 -8.55 15.62 2.71
N ARG A 2 -8.95 16.09 3.90
CA ARG A 2 -8.19 15.88 5.16
C ARG A 2 -7.90 14.41 5.48
N ALA A 3 -8.88 13.52 5.36
CA ALA A 3 -8.69 12.08 5.59
C ALA A 3 -7.67 11.43 4.63
N LEU A 4 -7.67 11.82 3.34
CA LEU A 4 -6.69 11.36 2.35
C LEU A 4 -5.27 11.81 2.72
N GLY A 5 -5.10 13.08 3.10
CA GLY A 5 -3.80 13.61 3.52
C GLY A 5 -3.27 12.93 4.79
N ARG A 6 -4.13 12.73 5.79
CA ARG A 6 -3.76 12.01 7.02
C ARG A 6 -3.41 10.55 6.74
N TYR A 7 -4.19 9.86 5.92
CA TYR A 7 -3.90 8.49 5.49
C TYR A 7 -2.57 8.40 4.75
N ALA A 8 -2.33 9.28 3.78
CA ALA A 8 -1.11 9.31 2.99
C ALA A 8 0.13 9.60 3.86
N LEU A 9 0.02 10.50 4.85
CA LEU A 9 1.10 10.78 5.78
C LEU A 9 1.36 9.60 6.73
N THR A 10 0.31 9.05 7.35
CA THR A 10 0.44 7.90 8.27
C THR A 10 0.98 6.68 7.53
N GLY A 11 0.51 6.41 6.31
CA GLY A 11 1.03 5.34 5.48
C GLY A 11 2.50 5.55 5.10
N LEU A 12 2.89 6.77 4.74
CA LEU A 12 4.28 7.09 4.43
C LEU A 12 5.18 6.88 5.65
N LEU A 13 4.76 7.35 6.82
CA LEU A 13 5.51 7.18 8.07
C LEU A 13 5.62 5.70 8.46
N MET A 14 4.55 4.92 8.30
CA MET A 14 4.57 3.48 8.55
C MET A 14 5.60 2.77 7.65
N ILE A 15 5.56 3.05 6.34
CA ILE A 15 6.54 2.49 5.40
C ILE A 15 7.95 2.95 5.77
N ALA A 16 8.16 4.24 6.04
CA ALA A 16 9.47 4.78 6.40
C ALA A 16 10.05 4.11 7.66
N VAL A 17 9.23 3.89 8.68
CA VAL A 17 9.63 3.19 9.91
C VAL A 17 9.96 1.73 9.60
N ALA A 18 9.14 1.03 8.82
CA ALA A 18 9.40 -0.35 8.43
C ALA A 18 10.68 -0.49 7.61
N VAL A 19 10.90 0.40 6.63
CA VAL A 19 12.13 0.46 5.83
C VAL A 19 13.32 0.71 6.74
N ALA A 20 13.29 1.74 7.58
CA ALA A 20 14.40 2.08 8.48
C ALA A 20 14.73 0.95 9.46
N ALA A 21 13.72 0.23 9.95
CA ALA A 21 13.89 -0.89 10.86
C ALA A 21 14.52 -2.11 10.16
N LEU A 22 14.15 -2.38 8.90
CA LEU A 22 14.64 -3.54 8.15
C LEU A 22 15.99 -3.27 7.47
N PHE A 23 16.27 -2.04 7.07
CA PHE A 23 17.47 -1.63 6.33
C PHE A 23 18.82 -2.17 6.85
N PRO A 24 19.12 -2.16 8.16
CA PRO A 24 20.41 -2.64 8.66
C PRO A 24 20.58 -4.17 8.57
N PHE A 25 19.49 -4.91 8.37
CA PHE A 25 19.50 -6.37 8.26
C PHE A 25 19.55 -6.85 6.81
N LEU A 26 19.48 -5.94 5.84
CA LEU A 26 19.43 -6.26 4.41
C LEU A 26 20.79 -6.03 3.75
N ASP A 27 21.10 -6.91 2.80
CA ASP A 27 22.16 -6.73 1.81
C ASP A 27 21.77 -5.70 0.74
N ASP A 28 22.67 -5.39 -0.19
CA ASP A 28 22.45 -4.30 -1.16
C ASP A 28 21.29 -4.59 -2.13
N ASP A 29 21.10 -5.85 -2.51
CA ASP A 29 19.96 -6.29 -3.33
C ASP A 29 18.65 -6.20 -2.54
N GLY A 30 18.64 -6.65 -1.28
CA GLY A 30 17.49 -6.52 -0.39
C GLY A 30 17.09 -5.06 -0.10
N ARG A 31 18.08 -4.17 0.07
CA ARG A 31 17.85 -2.72 0.22
C ARG A 31 17.20 -2.13 -1.03
N THR A 32 17.64 -2.57 -2.21
CA THR A 32 17.02 -2.14 -3.48
C THR A 32 15.59 -2.67 -3.57
N GLY A 33 15.36 -3.94 -3.24
CA GLY A 33 14.05 -4.58 -3.24
C GLY A 33 13.04 -3.90 -2.33
N ILE A 34 13.40 -3.59 -1.08
CA ILE A 34 12.50 -2.92 -0.14
C ILE A 34 12.16 -1.48 -0.56
N LEU A 35 13.11 -0.75 -1.17
CA LEU A 35 12.88 0.60 -1.68
C LEU A 35 11.96 0.59 -2.90
N ILE A 36 12.14 -0.35 -3.82
CA ILE A 36 11.22 -0.55 -4.97
C ILE A 36 9.83 -0.92 -4.45
N ALA A 37 9.74 -1.81 -3.46
CA ALA A 37 8.47 -2.17 -2.84
C ALA A 37 7.73 -0.94 -2.27
N ALA A 38 8.43 -0.08 -1.54
CA ALA A 38 7.88 1.16 -1.01
C ALA A 38 7.42 2.11 -2.13
N ALA A 39 8.25 2.28 -3.16
CA ALA A 39 7.97 3.14 -4.30
C ALA A 39 6.74 2.70 -5.11
N VAL A 40 6.41 1.41 -5.13
CA VAL A 40 5.22 0.89 -5.81
C VAL A 40 4.00 0.82 -4.90
N ALA A 41 4.15 0.24 -3.70
CA ALA A 41 3.02 -0.01 -2.81
C ALA A 41 2.36 1.30 -2.35
N TYR A 42 3.17 2.32 -2.05
CA TYR A 42 2.68 3.61 -1.57
C TYR A 42 1.72 4.31 -2.56
N PRO A 43 2.12 4.62 -3.82
CA PRO A 43 1.22 5.30 -4.75
C PRO A 43 -0.01 4.46 -5.10
N VAL A 44 0.13 3.15 -5.28
CA VAL A 44 -1.00 2.26 -5.59
C VAL A 44 -2.03 2.33 -4.47
N GLN A 45 -1.59 2.27 -3.22
CA GLN A 45 -2.49 2.29 -2.08
C GLN A 45 -3.12 3.67 -1.84
N VAL A 46 -2.37 4.76 -1.99
CA VAL A 46 -2.92 6.13 -1.85
C VAL A 46 -3.98 6.39 -2.91
N VAL A 47 -3.76 5.96 -4.16
CA VAL A 47 -4.74 6.07 -5.24
C VAL A 47 -5.97 5.22 -4.94
N ALA A 48 -5.81 3.96 -4.54
CA ALA A 48 -6.91 3.07 -4.20
C ALA A 48 -7.78 3.66 -3.06
N PHE A 49 -7.15 4.16 -2.01
CA PHE A 49 -7.85 4.80 -0.89
C PHE A 49 -8.58 6.07 -1.33
N GLY A 50 -7.95 6.90 -2.16
CA GLY A 50 -8.57 8.10 -2.72
C GLY A 50 -9.83 7.79 -3.55
N LEU A 51 -9.83 6.69 -4.31
CA LEU A 51 -11.00 6.22 -5.04
C LEU A 51 -12.09 5.73 -4.08
N LEU A 52 -11.74 4.96 -3.06
CA LEU A 52 -12.68 4.50 -2.03
C LEU A 52 -13.37 5.65 -1.30
N LEU A 53 -12.63 6.71 -0.96
CA LEU A 53 -13.20 7.91 -0.34
C LEU A 53 -14.26 8.60 -1.23
N ARG A 54 -14.16 8.49 -2.56
CA ARG A 54 -15.14 9.09 -3.48
C ARG A 54 -16.45 8.31 -3.55
N VAL A 55 -16.41 7.00 -3.29
CA VAL A 55 -17.58 6.11 -3.41
C VAL A 55 -18.14 5.63 -2.07
N ARG A 56 -17.56 6.09 -0.95
CA ARG A 56 -17.92 5.68 0.42
C ARG A 56 -19.40 5.85 0.79
N GLY A 57 -20.12 6.77 0.15
CA GLY A 57 -21.54 7.04 0.45
C GLY A 57 -22.51 6.02 -0.14
N ASP A 58 -22.04 5.11 -1.02
CA ASP A 58 -22.84 4.07 -1.65
C ASP A 58 -22.23 2.70 -1.32
N PRO A 59 -22.85 1.89 -0.44
CA PRO A 59 -22.33 0.59 -0.04
C PRO A 59 -22.07 -0.36 -1.22
N SER A 60 -22.93 -0.32 -2.25
CA SER A 60 -22.80 -1.20 -3.41
C SER A 60 -21.54 -0.87 -4.22
N ARG A 61 -21.31 0.41 -4.49
CA ARG A 61 -20.12 0.90 -5.19
C ARG A 61 -18.87 0.74 -4.33
N PHE A 62 -18.98 0.93 -3.02
CA PHE A 62 -17.87 0.75 -2.09
C PHE A 62 -17.28 -0.66 -2.20
N PHE A 63 -18.10 -1.71 -2.13
CA PHE A 63 -17.61 -3.10 -2.23
C PHE A 63 -17.00 -3.41 -3.60
N VAL A 64 -17.57 -2.88 -4.68
CA VAL A 64 -17.02 -3.05 -6.03
C VAL A 64 -15.63 -2.42 -6.14
N TRP A 65 -15.47 -1.17 -5.71
CA TRP A 65 -14.19 -0.47 -5.78
C TRP A 65 -13.16 -1.01 -4.78
N TRP A 66 -13.60 -1.50 -3.64
CA TRP A 66 -12.74 -2.20 -2.69
C TRP A 66 -12.21 -3.50 -3.30
N GLY A 67 -13.10 -4.31 -3.89
CA GLY A 67 -12.73 -5.54 -4.59
C GLY A 67 -11.81 -5.28 -5.78
N ALA A 68 -12.08 -4.23 -6.57
CA ALA A 68 -11.19 -3.78 -7.64
C ALA A 68 -9.80 -3.39 -7.10
N GLY A 69 -9.74 -2.67 -5.97
CA GLY A 69 -8.49 -2.33 -5.30
C GLY A 69 -7.71 -3.58 -4.83
N VAL A 70 -8.40 -4.60 -4.32
CA VAL A 70 -7.77 -5.90 -3.99
C VAL A 70 -7.21 -6.57 -5.25
N ALA A 71 -8.00 -6.63 -6.33
CA ALA A 71 -7.55 -7.22 -7.59
C ALA A 71 -6.31 -6.51 -8.17
N VAL A 72 -6.28 -5.17 -8.13
CA VAL A 72 -5.10 -4.38 -8.54
C VAL A 72 -3.88 -4.73 -7.70
N ARG A 73 -4.02 -4.81 -6.36
CA ARG A 73 -2.90 -5.16 -5.45
C ARG A 73 -2.35 -6.55 -5.75
N VAL A 74 -3.22 -7.54 -5.93
CA VAL A 74 -2.83 -8.90 -6.34
C VAL A 74 -2.12 -8.87 -7.69
N GLY A 75 -2.67 -8.13 -8.66
CA GLY A 75 -2.04 -7.94 -9.97
C GLY A 75 -0.63 -7.33 -9.87
N VAL A 76 -0.44 -6.31 -9.03
CA VAL A 76 0.87 -5.70 -8.79
C VAL A 76 1.86 -6.71 -8.20
N VAL A 77 1.44 -7.50 -7.20
CA VAL A 77 2.30 -8.55 -6.61
C VAL A 77 2.70 -9.58 -7.67
N ILE A 78 1.76 -10.04 -8.49
CA ILE A 78 2.03 -11.01 -9.57
C ILE A 78 3.01 -10.41 -10.59
N ILE A 79 2.76 -9.18 -11.06
CA ILE A 79 3.62 -8.50 -12.04
C ILE A 79 5.03 -8.34 -11.48
N ILE A 80 5.17 -7.88 -10.23
CA ILE A 80 6.47 -7.74 -9.57
C ILE A 80 7.16 -9.10 -9.45
N GLY A 81 6.44 -10.17 -9.10
CA GLY A 81 7.00 -11.52 -9.05
C GLY A 81 7.52 -11.99 -10.40
N LEU A 82 6.75 -11.77 -11.46
CA LEU A 82 7.16 -12.12 -12.82
C LEU A 82 8.38 -11.32 -13.29
N VAL A 83 8.47 -10.03 -12.92
CA VAL A 83 9.63 -9.18 -13.22
C VAL A 83 10.86 -9.62 -12.40
N ALA A 84 10.68 -9.95 -11.13
CA ALA A 84 11.76 -10.40 -10.25
C ALA A 84 12.41 -11.70 -10.75
N LEU A 85 11.63 -12.61 -11.35
CA LEU A 85 12.15 -13.81 -12.03
C LEU A 85 13.09 -13.50 -13.21
N ARG A 86 13.11 -12.26 -13.71
CA ARG A 86 13.94 -11.85 -14.85
C ARG A 86 15.19 -11.08 -14.42
N ILE A 87 15.31 -10.69 -13.15
CA ILE A 87 16.39 -9.83 -12.65
C ILE A 87 16.89 -10.41 -11.33
N GLU A 88 18.02 -11.13 -11.38
CA GLU A 88 18.60 -11.82 -10.21
C GLU A 88 19.00 -10.84 -9.09
N SER A 89 19.36 -9.59 -9.44
CA SER A 89 19.85 -8.58 -8.49
C SER A 89 18.77 -7.81 -7.71
N LEU A 90 17.51 -8.26 -7.72
CA LEU A 90 16.41 -7.52 -7.09
C LEU A 90 16.06 -7.99 -5.67
N GLY A 91 16.75 -9.00 -5.14
CA GLY A 91 16.40 -9.60 -3.84
C GLY A 91 14.92 -9.99 -3.81
N ALA A 92 14.51 -10.88 -4.73
CA ALA A 92 13.12 -11.16 -5.06
C ALA A 92 12.25 -11.48 -3.82
N GLU A 93 12.83 -12.18 -2.85
CA GLU A 93 12.20 -12.52 -1.57
C GLU A 93 11.85 -11.25 -0.79
N VAL A 94 12.82 -10.35 -0.61
CA VAL A 94 12.65 -9.10 0.13
C VAL A 94 11.66 -8.19 -0.60
N LEU A 95 11.77 -8.08 -1.92
CA LEU A 95 10.86 -7.28 -2.75
C LEU A 95 9.41 -7.75 -2.62
N LEU A 96 9.15 -9.05 -2.83
CA LEU A 96 7.80 -9.61 -2.78
C LEU A 96 7.18 -9.55 -1.38
N LEU A 97 7.97 -9.91 -0.35
CA LEU A 97 7.53 -9.83 1.04
C LEU A 97 7.23 -8.38 1.45
N SER A 98 8.07 -7.43 1.02
CA SER A 98 7.87 -6.01 1.32
C SER A 98 6.63 -5.44 0.62
N VAL A 99 6.41 -5.75 -0.67
CA VAL A 99 5.20 -5.30 -1.39
C VAL A 99 3.95 -5.81 -0.71
N ALA A 100 3.90 -7.13 -0.44
CA ALA A 100 2.75 -7.74 0.21
C ALA A 100 2.54 -7.19 1.62
N GLY A 101 3.61 -7.08 2.42
CA GLY A 101 3.58 -6.55 3.77
C GLY A 101 3.14 -5.09 3.84
N PHE A 102 3.62 -4.24 2.93
CA PHE A 102 3.21 -2.84 2.86
C PHE A 102 1.74 -2.70 2.45
N PHE A 103 1.29 -3.43 1.43
CA PHE A 103 -0.15 -3.43 1.10
C PHE A 103 -1.01 -3.86 2.27
N PHE A 104 -0.61 -4.94 2.95
CA PHE A 104 -1.34 -5.43 4.12
C PHE A 104 -1.38 -4.40 5.25
N GLY A 105 -0.23 -3.85 5.65
CA GLY A 105 -0.14 -2.85 6.72
C GLY A 105 -0.96 -1.60 6.43
N LEU A 106 -0.91 -1.10 5.19
CA LEU A 106 -1.68 0.06 4.77
C LEU A 106 -3.19 -0.23 4.67
N LEU A 107 -3.58 -1.47 4.34
CA LEU A 107 -4.96 -1.91 4.31
C LEU A 107 -5.54 -2.05 5.72
N LEU A 108 -4.73 -2.48 6.70
CA LEU A 108 -5.17 -2.58 8.10
C LEU A 108 -5.55 -1.23 8.72
N ILE A 109 -4.85 -0.15 8.36
CA ILE A 109 -5.19 1.19 8.87
C ILE A 109 -6.34 1.84 8.12
N GLU A 110 -6.67 1.37 6.91
CA GLU A 110 -7.70 1.92 6.02
C GLU A 110 -9.06 2.16 6.71
N PRO A 111 -9.63 1.19 7.47
CA PRO A 111 -10.95 1.37 8.10
C PRO A 111 -11.00 2.50 9.12
N ALA A 112 -9.89 2.75 9.84
CA ALA A 112 -9.82 3.83 10.82
C ALA A 112 -9.94 5.21 10.15
N PHE A 113 -9.34 5.37 8.97
CA PHE A 113 -9.41 6.61 8.21
C PHE A 113 -10.73 6.76 7.45
N LEU A 114 -11.32 5.66 6.96
CA LEU A 114 -12.67 5.69 6.39
C LEU A 114 -13.69 6.13 7.44
N LYS A 115 -13.69 5.51 8.63
CA LYS A 115 -14.59 5.87 9.73
C LYS A 115 -14.39 7.30 10.22
N GLY A 116 -13.15 7.77 10.30
CA GLY A 116 -12.86 9.18 10.62
C GLY A 116 -13.42 10.15 9.58
N ALA A 117 -13.37 9.79 8.30
CA ALA A 117 -13.85 10.62 7.21
C ALA A 117 -15.38 10.76 7.15
N ASP A 118 -16.12 9.79 7.71
CA ASP A 118 -17.58 9.89 7.85
C ASP A 118 -17.99 10.78 9.02
N ARG A 119 -17.23 10.75 10.14
CA ARG A 119 -17.48 11.64 11.30
C ARG A 119 -17.28 13.11 10.93
N ASP A 120 -16.22 13.43 10.18
CA ASP A 120 -15.91 14.79 9.69
C ASP A 120 -16.98 15.38 8.73
N VAL A 121 -17.97 14.59 8.28
CA VAL A 121 -19.09 15.06 7.42
C VAL A 121 -20.35 15.33 8.24
N ILE A 122 -20.49 14.70 9.41
CA ILE A 122 -21.66 14.80 10.27
C ILE A 122 -21.51 15.99 11.24
N ASP A 123 -20.27 16.33 11.62
CA ASP A 123 -19.90 17.53 12.41
C ASP A 123 -19.68 18.76 11.52
#